data_AF-A0A543E7H0-F1
#
_entry.id   AF-A0A543E7H0-F1
#
_cell.length_a   1.000
_cell.length_b   1.000
_cell.length_c   1.000
_cell.angle_alpha   90.00
_cell.angle_beta   90.00
_cell.angle_gamma   90.00
#
_symmetry.space_group_name_H-M   'P 1'
#
loop_
_entity.id
_entity.type
_entity.pdbx_description
1 polymer ?
#
loop_
_entity_poly.entity_id
_entity_poly.type
_entity_poly.pdbx_seq_one_letter_code
_entity_poly.pdbx_strand_id
1 'polypeptide(L)'
;MATLRALQGSITGASRDTFPTVVQVAALGPVLCLYPTQQGSELAGWQQAVRVQAHAGLDSDGLDERLLFFDAQGRCCWRLCLLPDSDFVAWDRLVASLPKGRDEHTAGLADRLWQRLAGRLLGGQWRACALQLHAVPQPASLPVLAASLSLMSALGVTTARRIAHAEGAELESGLHDGCCAPAVRAVGAYPRNEKEADDNVVPLVRLK
;
A
#
# COMPACT_ATOMS: atom_id res chain seq x y z
N MET A 1 16.84 -55.84 29.75
CA MET A 1 17.12 -55.14 28.48
C MET A 1 15.94 -55.32 27.55
N ALA A 2 15.18 -54.25 27.28
CA ALA A 2 14.47 -53.96 26.03
C ALA A 2 13.77 -52.60 26.21
N THR A 3 14.05 -51.70 25.29
CA THR A 3 13.96 -50.25 25.38
C THR A 3 12.60 -49.70 24.95
N LEU A 4 12.15 -48.65 25.64
CA LEU A 4 11.11 -47.72 25.20
C LEU A 4 11.43 -47.14 23.81
N ARG A 5 10.42 -47.06 22.93
CA ARG A 5 10.43 -46.15 21.78
C ARG A 5 9.32 -45.12 21.96
N ALA A 6 9.71 -43.92 22.41
CA ALA A 6 8.88 -42.73 22.28
C ALA A 6 9.04 -42.20 20.84
N LEU A 7 7.93 -42.12 20.10
CA LEU A 7 7.86 -41.40 18.84
C LEU A 7 7.76 -39.91 19.17
N GLN A 8 8.92 -39.24 19.20
CA GLN A 8 8.97 -37.78 19.07
C GLN A 8 8.63 -37.44 17.62
N GLY A 9 7.36 -37.14 17.37
CA GLY A 9 6.96 -36.38 16.19
C GLY A 9 7.54 -34.99 16.31
N SER A 10 8.71 -34.78 15.69
CA SER A 10 9.33 -33.48 15.55
C SER A 10 8.38 -32.59 14.74
N ILE A 11 7.72 -31.65 15.41
CA ILE A 11 7.09 -30.51 14.74
C ILE A 11 8.26 -29.67 14.26
N THR A 12 8.69 -29.90 13.02
CA THR A 12 9.65 -29.05 12.32
C THR A 12 9.14 -27.62 12.41
N GLY A 13 9.94 -26.75 13.02
CA GLY A 13 9.61 -25.37 13.31
C GLY A 13 9.13 -24.65 12.06
N ALA A 14 7.88 -24.19 12.08
CA ALA A 14 7.41 -23.17 11.16
C ALA A 14 8.23 -21.90 11.45
N SER A 15 9.12 -21.55 10.52
CA SER A 15 10.01 -20.41 10.67
C SER A 15 9.19 -19.13 10.82
N ARG A 16 9.44 -18.39 11.91
CA ARG A 16 8.97 -17.01 12.07
C ARG A 16 9.68 -16.03 11.12
N ASP A 17 10.68 -16.49 10.36
CA ASP A 17 11.48 -15.67 9.41
C ASP A 17 10.76 -15.36 8.09
N THR A 18 9.49 -15.73 7.97
CA THR A 18 8.76 -15.68 6.68
C THR A 18 7.87 -14.44 6.54
N PHE A 19 7.59 -13.74 7.65
CA PHE A 19 6.78 -12.51 7.62
C PHE A 19 7.71 -11.28 7.57
N PRO A 20 7.42 -10.29 6.72
CA PRO A 20 8.30 -9.16 6.53
C PRO A 20 8.36 -8.31 7.80
N THR A 21 9.54 -7.77 8.07
CA THR A 21 9.73 -6.84 9.19
C THR A 21 9.11 -5.48 8.86
N VAL A 22 8.77 -4.72 9.91
CA VAL A 22 8.28 -3.33 9.78
C VAL A 22 9.24 -2.46 8.97
N VAL A 23 10.55 -2.67 9.14
CA VAL A 23 11.59 -1.91 8.43
C VAL A 23 11.58 -2.23 6.93
N GLN A 24 11.43 -3.51 6.56
CA GLN A 24 11.34 -3.91 5.14
C GLN A 24 10.12 -3.32 4.45
N VAL A 25 8.97 -3.30 5.13
CA VAL A 25 7.73 -2.73 4.59
C VAL A 25 7.80 -1.20 4.50
N ALA A 26 8.41 -0.53 5.48
CA ALA A 26 8.61 0.91 5.46
C ALA A 26 9.59 1.38 4.36
N ALA A 27 10.50 0.51 3.93
CA ALA A 27 11.47 0.82 2.88
C ALA A 27 10.86 0.87 1.47
N LEU A 28 9.61 0.44 1.29
CA LEU A 28 8.96 0.35 -0.03
C LEU A 28 8.67 1.70 -0.70
N GLY A 29 8.79 2.81 0.03
CA GLY A 29 8.35 4.11 -0.47
C GLY A 29 6.82 4.22 -0.55
N PRO A 30 6.30 5.09 -1.43
CA PRO A 30 4.88 5.25 -1.69
C PRO A 30 4.29 3.95 -2.26
N VAL A 31 3.22 3.44 -1.66
CA VAL A 31 2.51 2.24 -2.11
C VAL A 31 1.00 2.49 -2.13
N LEU A 32 0.28 1.80 -3.01
CA LEU A 32 -1.18 1.80 -2.93
C LEU A 32 -1.62 0.72 -1.96
N CYS A 33 -2.19 1.13 -0.85
CA CYS A 33 -2.76 0.25 0.15
C CYS A 33 -4.24 -0.01 -0.17
N LEU A 34 -4.63 -1.28 -0.21
CA LEU A 34 -6.03 -1.69 -0.22
C LEU A 34 -6.37 -2.41 1.07
N TYR A 35 -7.48 -2.01 1.68
CA TYR A 35 -7.99 -2.59 2.92
C TYR A 35 -9.52 -2.66 2.93
N PRO A 36 -10.15 -3.62 3.65
CA PRO A 36 -11.60 -3.69 3.76
C PRO A 36 -12.17 -2.50 4.55
N THR A 37 -13.22 -1.87 4.03
CA THR A 37 -13.99 -0.78 4.71
C THR A 37 -14.37 -1.11 6.16
N GLN A 38 -14.71 -2.38 6.43
CA GLN A 38 -15.18 -2.83 7.75
C GLN A 38 -14.09 -2.86 8.83
N GLN A 39 -12.80 -2.81 8.45
CA GLN A 39 -11.68 -2.94 9.39
C GLN A 39 -11.20 -1.60 9.98
N GLY A 40 -11.81 -0.48 9.59
CA GLY A 40 -11.70 0.81 10.27
C GLY A 40 -10.44 1.64 9.97
N SER A 41 -9.27 1.03 9.77
CA SER A 41 -8.03 1.76 9.41
C SER A 41 -7.18 1.03 8.38
N GLU A 42 -6.35 1.81 7.68
CA GLU A 42 -5.44 1.36 6.64
C GLU A 42 -4.34 0.42 7.13
N LEU A 43 -4.09 0.38 8.45
CA LEU A 43 -3.11 -0.52 9.08
C LEU A 43 -3.75 -1.67 9.87
N ALA A 44 -5.08 -1.73 9.98
CA ALA A 44 -5.76 -2.82 10.69
C ALA A 44 -5.43 -4.19 10.09
N GLY A 45 -5.30 -4.25 8.76
CA GLY A 45 -4.92 -5.46 8.05
C GLY A 45 -3.50 -5.93 8.35
N TRP A 46 -2.54 -5.01 8.56
CA TRP A 46 -1.17 -5.35 8.98
C TRP A 46 -1.14 -6.03 10.35
N GLN A 47 -1.92 -5.51 11.31
CA GLN A 47 -1.96 -6.04 12.68
C GLN A 47 -2.57 -7.45 12.76
N GLN A 48 -3.43 -7.80 11.82
CA GLN A 48 -4.14 -9.09 11.78
C GLN A 48 -3.46 -10.13 10.89
N ALA A 49 -2.56 -9.68 10.01
CA ALA A 49 -1.91 -10.54 9.04
C ALA A 49 -0.93 -11.49 9.73
N VAL A 50 -1.03 -12.77 9.37
CA VAL A 50 -0.10 -13.82 9.83
C VAL A 50 0.71 -14.42 8.68
N ARG A 51 0.33 -14.10 7.44
CA ARG A 51 0.97 -14.61 6.22
C ARG A 51 0.97 -13.52 5.16
N VAL A 52 2.03 -13.48 4.36
CA VAL A 52 2.12 -12.63 3.16
C VAL A 52 2.48 -13.48 1.95
N GLN A 53 2.04 -13.07 0.77
CA GLN A 53 2.41 -13.65 -0.52
C GLN A 53 2.65 -12.53 -1.54
N ALA A 54 3.70 -12.68 -2.35
CA ALA A 54 3.86 -11.86 -3.54
C ALA A 54 3.00 -12.40 -4.68
N HIS A 55 2.37 -11.50 -5.41
CA HIS A 55 1.62 -11.79 -6.62
C HIS A 55 2.13 -10.88 -7.73
N ALA A 56 2.47 -11.47 -8.87
CA ALA A 56 2.79 -10.75 -10.09
C ALA A 56 1.85 -11.24 -11.19
N GLY A 57 1.11 -10.31 -11.78
CA GLY A 57 0.21 -10.54 -12.89
C GLY A 57 0.57 -9.68 -14.08
N LEU A 58 0.25 -10.15 -15.28
CA LEU A 58 0.25 -9.32 -16.48
C LEU A 58 -1.20 -9.01 -16.82
N ASP A 59 -1.57 -7.74 -16.83
CA ASP A 59 -2.86 -7.28 -17.35
C ASP A 59 -2.68 -6.61 -18.72
N SER A 60 -3.79 -6.33 -19.41
CA SER A 60 -3.76 -5.59 -20.69
C SER A 60 -3.05 -4.24 -20.59
N ASP A 61 -2.99 -3.70 -19.38
CA ASP A 61 -2.47 -2.36 -19.09
C ASP A 61 -1.08 -2.38 -18.45
N GLY A 62 -0.43 -3.55 -18.39
CA GLY A 62 0.94 -3.73 -17.94
C GLY A 62 1.11 -4.72 -16.79
N LEU A 63 2.29 -4.68 -16.18
CA LEU A 63 2.65 -5.50 -15.04
C LEU A 63 1.93 -5.01 -13.78
N ASP A 64 1.36 -5.94 -13.03
CA ASP A 64 0.64 -5.71 -11.78
C ASP A 64 1.31 -6.53 -10.67
N GLU A 65 2.09 -5.84 -9.83
CA GLU A 65 2.79 -6.46 -8.71
C GLU A 65 2.17 -6.06 -7.39
N ARG A 66 1.94 -7.05 -6.53
CA ARG A 66 1.23 -6.90 -5.27
C ARG A 66 1.80 -7.76 -4.17
N LEU A 67 1.65 -7.30 -2.94
CA LEU A 67 1.82 -8.07 -1.72
C LEU A 67 0.44 -8.30 -1.11
N LEU A 68 0.06 -9.55 -0.96
CA LEU A 68 -1.22 -9.98 -0.39
C LEU A 68 -0.99 -10.48 1.03
N PHE A 69 -1.65 -9.86 2.01
CA PHE A 69 -1.58 -10.26 3.40
C PHE A 69 -2.87 -10.96 3.81
N PHE A 70 -2.71 -12.03 4.60
CA PHE A 70 -3.80 -12.90 5.00
C PHE A 70 -3.88 -13.01 6.52
N ASP A 71 -5.10 -12.96 7.04
CA ASP A 71 -5.41 -13.20 8.45
C ASP A 71 -5.26 -14.69 8.82
N ALA A 72 -5.42 -15.00 10.11
CA ALA A 72 -5.36 -16.38 10.60
C ALA A 72 -6.49 -17.29 10.06
N GLN A 73 -7.53 -16.71 9.46
CA GLN A 73 -8.61 -17.44 8.78
C GLN A 73 -8.32 -17.64 7.28
N GLY A 74 -7.17 -17.17 6.79
CA GLY A 74 -6.78 -17.27 5.39
C GLY A 74 -7.47 -16.26 4.47
N ARG A 75 -8.17 -15.26 5.02
CA ARG A 75 -8.81 -14.21 4.22
C ARG A 75 -7.79 -13.11 3.94
N CYS A 76 -7.79 -12.59 2.72
CA CYS A 76 -6.96 -11.44 2.40
C CYS A 76 -7.49 -10.20 3.13
N CYS A 77 -6.71 -9.67 4.09
CA CYS A 77 -7.09 -8.56 4.95
C CYS A 77 -6.36 -7.26 4.61
N TRP A 78 -5.29 -7.33 3.80
CA TRP A 78 -4.49 -6.18 3.41
C TRP A 78 -3.77 -6.45 2.10
N ARG A 79 -3.63 -5.43 1.26
CA ARG A 79 -2.85 -5.52 0.03
C ARG A 79 -2.04 -4.26 -0.16
N LEU A 80 -0.81 -4.43 -0.62
CA LEU A 80 0.01 -3.34 -1.12
C LEU A 80 0.23 -3.58 -2.62
N CYS A 81 -0.01 -2.57 -3.44
CA CYS A 81 0.31 -2.62 -4.86
C CYS A 81 1.48 -1.69 -5.15
N LEU A 82 2.38 -2.15 -6.02
CA LEU A 82 3.50 -1.37 -6.51
C LEU A 82 2.99 -0.17 -7.31
N LEU A 83 3.59 0.99 -7.07
CA LEU A 83 3.35 2.21 -7.83
C LEU A 83 4.63 2.63 -8.57
N PRO A 84 4.51 3.47 -9.61
CA PRO A 84 5.67 4.06 -10.29
C PRO A 84 6.60 4.83 -9.34
N ASP A 85 6.03 5.39 -8.27
CA ASP A 85 6.75 6.18 -7.26
C ASP A 85 7.39 5.32 -6.16
N SER A 86 7.11 4.01 -6.10
CA SER A 86 7.66 3.10 -5.09
C SER A 86 9.17 2.90 -5.26
N ASP A 87 9.86 2.53 -4.17
CA ASP A 87 11.23 2.02 -4.26
C ASP A 87 11.21 0.59 -4.80
N PHE A 88 11.40 0.47 -6.12
CA PHE A 88 11.41 -0.82 -6.82
C PHE A 88 12.48 -1.78 -6.27
N VAL A 89 13.64 -1.28 -5.83
CA VAL A 89 14.73 -2.13 -5.33
C VAL A 89 14.38 -2.70 -3.96
N ALA A 90 13.79 -1.90 -3.08
CA ALA A 90 13.28 -2.38 -1.80
C ALA A 90 12.13 -3.39 -2.00
N TRP A 91 11.24 -3.11 -2.96
CA TRP A 91 10.15 -4.00 -3.33
C TRP A 91 10.63 -5.35 -3.85
N ASP A 92 11.53 -5.37 -4.84
CA ASP A 92 12.08 -6.60 -5.42
C ASP A 92 12.80 -7.45 -4.36
N ARG A 93 13.61 -6.82 -3.50
CA ARG A 93 14.27 -7.52 -2.37
C ARG A 93 13.25 -8.12 -1.41
N LEU A 94 12.15 -7.41 -1.12
CA LEU A 94 11.10 -7.91 -0.25
C LEU A 94 10.41 -9.11 -0.88
N VAL A 95 9.97 -9.01 -2.13
CA VAL A 95 9.35 -10.10 -2.90
C VAL A 95 10.28 -11.32 -2.95
N ALA A 96 11.57 -11.13 -3.22
CA ALA A 96 12.56 -12.21 -3.26
C ALA A 96 12.76 -12.91 -1.90
N SER A 97 12.51 -12.21 -0.79
CA SER A 97 12.59 -12.79 0.57
C SER A 97 11.34 -13.57 0.97
N LEU A 98 10.22 -13.37 0.28
CA LEU A 98 8.97 -14.07 0.59
C LEU A 98 9.00 -15.51 0.09
N PRO A 99 8.31 -16.43 0.78
CA PRO A 99 8.19 -17.80 0.31
C PRO A 99 7.48 -17.75 -1.04
N LYS A 100 8.12 -18.29 -2.07
CA LYS A 100 7.50 -18.45 -3.39
C LYS A 100 6.24 -19.31 -3.18
N GLY A 101 5.09 -18.65 -3.19
CA GLY A 101 3.81 -19.34 -3.12
C GLY A 101 3.79 -20.44 -4.16
N ARG A 102 3.28 -21.60 -3.79
CA ARG A 102 3.11 -22.74 -4.70
C ARG A 102 2.39 -22.21 -5.93
N ASP A 103 3.07 -22.22 -7.08
CA ASP A 103 2.63 -21.64 -8.35
C ASP A 103 1.13 -21.92 -8.58
N GLU A 104 0.28 -20.90 -8.42
CA GLU A 104 -1.13 -20.93 -8.85
C GLU A 104 -1.24 -20.85 -10.39
N HIS A 105 -0.23 -21.35 -11.10
CA HIS A 105 -0.27 -21.57 -12.55
C HIS A 105 -1.28 -22.64 -12.96
N THR A 106 -1.92 -23.32 -12.00
CA THR A 106 -3.03 -24.27 -12.23
C THR A 106 -4.42 -23.69 -12.00
N ALA A 107 -4.56 -22.46 -11.51
CA ALA A 107 -5.85 -21.78 -11.46
C ALA A 107 -6.16 -21.23 -12.87
N GLY A 108 -7.12 -21.86 -13.56
CA GLY A 108 -7.50 -21.51 -14.92
C GLY A 108 -7.99 -20.05 -15.02
N LEU A 109 -8.04 -19.51 -16.25
CA LEU A 109 -8.60 -18.17 -16.53
C LEU A 109 -9.99 -17.98 -15.89
N ALA A 110 -10.80 -19.05 -15.85
CA ALA A 110 -12.11 -19.06 -15.21
C ALA A 110 -12.04 -18.88 -13.69
N ASP A 111 -11.08 -19.50 -12.99
CA ASP A 111 -10.90 -19.31 -11.54
C ASP A 111 -10.39 -17.90 -11.22
N ARG A 112 -9.55 -17.32 -12.07
CA ARG A 112 -9.06 -15.94 -11.90
C ARG A 112 -10.18 -14.92 -12.10
N LEU A 113 -11.01 -15.12 -13.12
CA LEU A 113 -12.21 -14.32 -13.35
C LEU A 113 -13.24 -14.53 -12.23
N TRP A 114 -13.40 -15.76 -11.76
CA TRP A 114 -14.29 -16.09 -10.66
C TRP A 114 -13.79 -15.52 -9.33
N GLN A 115 -12.50 -15.49 -9.04
CA GLN A 115 -11.93 -14.82 -7.87
C GLN A 115 -12.06 -13.30 -7.96
N ARG A 116 -11.86 -12.70 -9.16
CA ARG A 116 -12.12 -11.27 -9.42
C ARG A 116 -13.60 -10.93 -9.23
N LEU A 117 -14.51 -11.77 -9.71
CA LEU A 117 -15.95 -11.61 -9.56
C LEU A 117 -16.43 -11.89 -8.14
N ALA A 118 -15.92 -12.94 -7.50
CA ALA A 118 -16.18 -13.28 -6.11
C ALA A 118 -15.69 -12.15 -5.18
N GLY A 119 -14.52 -11.58 -5.44
CA GLY A 119 -14.03 -10.41 -4.70
C GLY A 119 -14.93 -9.19 -4.82
N ARG A 120 -15.52 -8.97 -6.01
CA ARG A 120 -16.49 -7.88 -6.27
C ARG A 120 -17.90 -8.17 -5.73
N LEU A 121 -18.33 -9.42 -5.69
CA LEU A 121 -19.70 -9.84 -5.37
C LEU A 121 -19.88 -10.30 -3.91
N LEU A 122 -18.85 -10.81 -3.23
CA LEU A 122 -18.90 -11.24 -1.82
C LEU A 122 -18.71 -10.11 -0.80
N GLY A 123 -18.88 -8.84 -1.21
CA GLY A 123 -19.25 -7.78 -0.27
C GLY A 123 -18.13 -7.21 0.62
N GLY A 124 -16.87 -7.29 0.20
CA GLY A 124 -15.85 -6.41 0.77
C GLY A 124 -15.81 -5.12 -0.03
N GLN A 125 -16.46 -4.05 0.41
CA GLN A 125 -16.11 -2.72 -0.11
C GLN A 125 -14.66 -2.49 0.31
N TRP A 126 -13.73 -2.48 -0.65
CA TRP A 126 -12.33 -2.17 -0.39
C TRP A 126 -12.14 -0.66 -0.50
N ARG A 127 -11.30 -0.10 0.35
CA ARG A 127 -10.80 1.27 0.20
C ARG A 127 -9.38 1.20 -0.32
N ALA A 128 -9.03 2.14 -1.17
CA ALA A 128 -7.68 2.32 -1.69
C ALA A 128 -7.13 3.65 -1.18
N CYS A 129 -5.91 3.64 -0.64
CA CYS A 129 -5.23 4.83 -0.15
C CYS A 129 -3.74 4.77 -0.50
N ALA A 130 -3.21 5.87 -1.02
CA ALA A 130 -1.78 5.96 -1.29
C ALA A 130 -1.03 6.39 -0.04
N LEU A 131 -0.15 5.53 0.43
CA LEU A 131 0.51 5.67 1.72
C LEU A 131 2.02 5.60 1.56
N GLN A 132 2.70 6.40 2.37
CA GLN A 132 4.08 6.15 2.77
C GLN A 132 4.04 5.43 4.10
N LEU A 133 4.71 4.27 4.17
CA LEU A 133 4.82 3.49 5.39
C LEU A 133 6.11 3.86 6.14
N HIS A 134 6.03 3.88 7.47
CA HIS A 134 7.11 4.32 8.34
C HIS A 134 7.36 3.31 9.45
N ALA A 135 8.62 3.03 9.72
CA ALA A 135 9.04 2.28 10.90
C ALA A 135 9.30 3.28 12.03
N VAL A 136 8.39 3.35 12.99
CA VAL A 136 8.55 4.22 14.16
C VAL A 136 9.24 3.43 15.27
N PRO A 137 10.46 3.81 15.69
CA PRO A 137 11.14 3.17 16.81
C PRO A 137 10.33 3.34 18.09
N GLN A 138 10.25 2.29 18.90
CA GLN A 138 9.67 2.35 20.23
C GLN A 138 10.71 2.01 21.30
N PRO A 139 10.73 2.72 22.43
CA PRO A 139 11.65 2.41 23.51
C PRO A 139 11.29 1.05 24.13
N ALA A 140 12.27 0.13 24.16
CA ALA A 140 12.17 -1.21 24.73
C ALA A 140 11.18 -2.18 24.06
N SER A 141 10.72 -1.90 22.83
CA SER A 141 9.88 -2.80 22.03
C SER A 141 10.29 -2.82 20.56
N LEU A 142 9.67 -3.72 19.78
CA LEU A 142 9.85 -3.75 18.33
C LEU A 142 9.28 -2.47 17.69
N PRO A 143 9.87 -2.00 16.57
CA PRO A 143 9.34 -0.84 15.86
C PRO A 143 7.89 -1.07 15.43
N VAL A 144 7.09 -0.02 15.43
CA VAL A 144 5.68 -0.06 15.01
C VAL A 144 5.54 0.55 13.63
N LEU A 145 4.70 -0.07 12.81
CA LEU A 145 4.36 0.46 11.50
C LEU A 145 3.37 1.62 11.65
N ALA A 146 3.72 2.76 11.07
CA ALA A 146 2.84 3.90 10.90
C ALA A 146 2.64 4.19 9.41
N ALA A 147 1.59 4.94 9.08
CA ALA A 147 1.30 5.35 7.72
C ALA A 147 1.05 6.85 7.68
N SER A 148 1.47 7.48 6.59
CA SER A 148 1.08 8.84 6.23
C SER A 148 0.60 8.84 4.78
N LEU A 149 -0.29 9.78 4.43
CA LEU A 149 -0.62 10.01 3.03
C LEU A 149 0.65 10.37 2.25
N SER A 150 0.80 9.80 1.05
CA SER A 150 1.92 10.14 0.17
C SER A 150 1.51 11.20 -0.85
N LEU A 151 2.39 12.17 -1.08
CA LEU A 151 2.36 12.92 -2.33
C LEU A 151 2.79 11.97 -3.46
N MET A 152 2.13 12.08 -4.60
CA MET A 152 2.37 11.19 -5.74
C MET A 152 2.58 12.01 -7.00
N SER A 153 3.39 11.49 -7.91
CA SER A 153 3.44 11.98 -9.29
C SER A 153 2.08 11.78 -9.99
N ALA A 154 1.83 12.54 -11.06
CA ALA A 154 0.64 12.36 -11.90
C ALA A 154 0.54 10.93 -12.48
N LEU A 155 1.68 10.30 -12.80
CA LEU A 155 1.72 8.91 -13.27
C LEU A 155 1.33 7.94 -12.15
N GLY A 156 1.78 8.20 -10.92
CA GLY A 156 1.34 7.47 -9.74
C GLY A 156 -0.16 7.57 -9.53
N VAL A 157 -0.73 8.79 -9.59
CA VAL A 157 -2.18 9.02 -9.38
C VAL A 157 -3.02 8.28 -10.43
N THR A 158 -2.62 8.34 -11.70
CA THR A 158 -3.32 7.63 -12.77
C THR A 158 -3.23 6.12 -12.60
N THR A 159 -2.06 5.60 -12.22
CA THR A 159 -1.85 4.17 -11.92
C THR A 159 -2.68 3.72 -10.72
N ALA A 160 -2.70 4.49 -9.63
CA ALA A 160 -3.48 4.20 -8.43
C ALA A 160 -4.98 4.16 -8.73
N ARG A 161 -5.49 5.13 -9.51
CA ARG A 161 -6.90 5.16 -9.93
C ARG A 161 -7.26 3.96 -10.79
N ARG A 162 -6.39 3.57 -11.71
CA ARG A 162 -6.58 2.39 -12.54
C ARG A 162 -6.66 1.12 -11.69
N ILE A 163 -5.73 0.93 -10.77
CA ILE A 163 -5.72 -0.23 -9.86
C ILE A 163 -6.99 -0.24 -8.99
N ALA A 164 -7.34 0.89 -8.36
CA ALA A 164 -8.56 0.98 -7.55
C ALA A 164 -9.83 0.63 -8.35
N HIS A 165 -9.95 1.13 -9.57
CA HIS A 165 -11.08 0.81 -10.46
C HIS A 165 -11.10 -0.68 -10.89
N ALA A 166 -9.92 -1.25 -11.18
CA ALA A 166 -9.79 -2.67 -11.49
C ALA A 166 -10.15 -3.57 -10.30
N GLU A 167 -9.96 -3.09 -9.08
CA GLU A 167 -10.33 -3.79 -7.84
C GLU A 167 -11.76 -3.47 -7.36
N GLY A 168 -12.44 -2.49 -7.96
CA GLY A 168 -13.72 -1.98 -7.46
C GLY A 168 -13.61 -1.31 -6.09
N ALA A 169 -12.42 -0.80 -5.75
CA ALA A 169 -12.13 -0.14 -4.49
C ALA A 169 -12.43 1.36 -4.56
N GLU A 170 -12.94 1.92 -3.46
CA GLU A 170 -13.11 3.36 -3.31
C GLU A 170 -11.78 4.01 -2.99
N LEU A 171 -11.26 4.82 -3.92
CA LEU A 171 -10.02 5.56 -3.73
C LEU A 171 -10.26 6.78 -2.85
N GLU A 172 -9.52 6.90 -1.75
CA GLU A 172 -9.64 8.04 -0.84
C GLU A 172 -9.32 9.36 -1.55
N SER A 173 -10.28 10.29 -1.49
CA SER A 173 -10.23 11.61 -2.08
C SER A 173 -9.24 12.50 -1.33
N GLY A 174 -7.97 12.42 -1.71
CA GLY A 174 -6.90 13.23 -1.14
C GLY A 174 -5.57 13.10 -1.87
N LEU A 175 -5.52 12.41 -3.01
CA LEU A 175 -4.33 12.35 -3.86
C LEU A 175 -4.03 13.77 -4.35
N HIS A 176 -3.07 14.41 -3.70
CA HIS A 176 -2.61 15.73 -4.10
C HIS A 176 -1.91 15.56 -5.44
N ASP A 177 -2.52 16.11 -6.48
CA ASP A 177 -1.93 16.29 -7.81
C ASP A 177 -0.75 17.27 -7.66
N GLY A 178 0.37 16.73 -7.22
CA GLY A 178 1.63 17.44 -7.19
C GLY A 178 2.06 17.69 -8.63
N CYS A 179 1.67 18.87 -9.13
CA CYS A 179 2.17 19.52 -10.35
C CYS A 179 1.25 19.43 -11.59
N CYS A 180 0.24 20.31 -11.62
CA CYS A 180 -0.23 21.02 -12.81
C CYS A 180 -0.99 22.30 -12.40
N ALA A 181 -0.32 23.26 -11.76
CA ALA A 181 -0.79 24.63 -11.93
C ALA A 181 -0.49 25.01 -13.38
N PRO A 182 -1.47 25.40 -14.23
CA PRO A 182 -1.15 25.97 -15.52
C PRO A 182 -0.34 27.24 -15.21
N ALA A 183 0.92 27.24 -15.65
CA ALA A 183 1.68 28.47 -15.78
C ALA A 183 0.92 29.35 -16.77
N VAL A 184 -0.01 30.15 -16.24
CA VAL A 184 -0.62 31.24 -16.98
C VAL A 184 0.55 32.14 -17.34
N ARG A 185 0.99 32.05 -18.58
CA ARG A 185 1.80 33.09 -19.22
C ARG A 185 1.02 34.39 -19.08
N ALA A 186 1.35 35.18 -18.07
CA ALA A 186 0.98 36.59 -18.02
C ALA A 186 1.80 37.32 -19.09
N VAL A 187 1.34 37.21 -20.33
CA VAL A 187 1.70 38.15 -21.38
C VAL A 187 0.89 39.41 -21.13
N GLY A 188 1.59 40.48 -20.76
CA GLY A 188 1.20 41.86 -21.00
C GLY A 188 0.14 42.46 -20.08
N ALA A 189 0.58 43.37 -19.21
CA ALA A 189 0.13 44.77 -19.22
C ALA A 189 0.61 45.46 -17.93
N TYR A 190 1.63 46.31 -18.04
CA TYR A 190 1.80 47.39 -17.07
C TYR A 190 0.71 48.44 -17.34
N PRO A 191 0.00 48.88 -16.30
CA PRO A 191 -0.33 50.28 -16.19
C PRO A 191 0.40 50.86 -14.99
N ARG A 192 1.22 51.85 -15.32
CA ARG A 192 1.70 52.89 -14.41
C ARG A 192 0.50 53.60 -13.80
N ASN A 193 0.42 53.70 -12.48
CA ASN A 193 -0.11 54.89 -11.81
C ASN A 193 0.37 54.94 -10.35
N GLU A 194 1.08 56.02 -10.07
CA GLU A 194 1.43 56.51 -8.74
C GLU A 194 0.17 57.11 -8.10
N LYS A 195 -0.16 56.70 -6.86
CA LYS A 195 -0.68 57.56 -5.78
C LYS A 195 -0.92 56.77 -4.47
N GLU A 196 -0.05 57.05 -3.51
CA GLU A 196 -0.34 57.58 -2.17
C GLU A 196 -1.32 56.85 -1.24
N ALA A 197 -0.76 56.43 -0.08
CA ALA A 197 -1.34 56.29 1.27
C ALA A 197 -2.66 55.52 1.44
N ASP A 198 -2.63 54.39 2.17
CA ASP A 198 -3.00 54.38 3.58
C ASP A 198 -2.71 53.01 4.24
N ASP A 199 -2.55 53.10 5.54
CA ASP A 199 -2.39 52.13 6.62
C ASP A 199 -3.02 50.72 6.45
N ASN A 200 -2.23 49.67 6.69
CA ASN A 200 -2.59 48.59 7.63
C ASN A 200 -1.44 47.56 7.77
N VAL A 201 -0.71 47.70 8.87
CA VAL A 201 0.05 46.64 9.51
C VAL A 201 -0.92 45.73 10.25
N VAL A 202 -0.83 44.39 10.10
CA VAL A 202 -0.70 43.40 11.19
C VAL A 202 -0.47 41.99 10.58
N PRO A 203 0.54 41.22 11.06
CA PRO A 203 0.82 39.86 10.62
C PRO A 203 -0.07 38.83 11.33
N LEU A 204 -0.52 37.79 10.62
CA LEU A 204 -1.21 36.63 11.21
C LEU A 204 -0.24 35.44 11.32
N VAL A 205 0.38 35.33 12.49
CA VAL A 205 0.77 34.04 13.06
C VAL A 205 -0.22 33.73 14.18
N ARG A 206 -0.84 32.56 14.15
CA ARG A 206 -1.27 31.89 15.38
C ARG A 206 -1.18 30.37 15.21
N LEU A 207 -0.19 29.82 15.89
CA LEU A 207 -0.15 28.44 16.36
C LEU A 207 -1.08 28.29 17.56
N LYS A 208 -1.85 27.21 17.58
CA LYS A 208 -1.94 26.27 18.71
C LYS A 208 -2.39 24.91 18.19
#